data_AF-A0A6G8Q7R3-F1
#
_entry.id   AF-A0A6G8Q7R3-F1
#
_cell.length_a   1.000
_cell.length_b   1.000
_cell.length_c   1.000
_cell.angle_alpha   90.00
_cell.angle_beta   90.00
_cell.angle_gamma   90.00
#
_symmetry.space_group_name_H-M   'P 1'
#
loop_
_entity.id
_entity.type
_entity.pdbx_description
1 polymer ?
#
loop_
_entity_poly.entity_id
_entity_poly.type
_entity_poly.pdbx_seq_one_letter_code
_entity_poly.pdbx_strand_id
1 'polypeptide(L)'
;MRSMELGGIGVERRRYAVEEIRFALARLYRGFVSWTSMYGELDEAEERERRERVDQLLEGLSRSYLPRSMWLADETREKIEDFTQKSRELRALLSAEVEEKGYERARKGMSRRVSKKLGPAKKQVDSALETELSGPRPSGWRIRRK
;
A
#
# COMPACT_ATOMS: atom_id res chain seq x y z
N MET A 1 5.01 33.49 -21.44
CA MET A 1 3.83 32.67 -21.06
C MET A 1 4.02 31.21 -21.48
N ARG A 2 4.93 30.44 -20.84
CA ARG A 2 5.15 29.00 -21.15
C ARG A 2 5.43 28.12 -19.91
N SER A 3 5.63 28.72 -18.74
CA SER A 3 6.00 27.99 -17.51
C SER A 3 4.78 27.47 -16.72
N MET A 4 3.58 28.02 -16.96
CA MET A 4 2.34 27.62 -16.27
C MET A 4 1.75 26.30 -16.81
N GLU A 5 1.83 26.05 -18.11
CA GLU A 5 1.29 24.83 -18.74
C GLU A 5 2.10 23.57 -18.37
N LEU A 6 3.43 23.70 -18.30
CA LEU A 6 4.31 22.60 -17.87
C LEU A 6 4.15 22.27 -16.38
N GLY A 7 3.86 23.28 -15.54
CA GLY A 7 3.53 23.07 -14.13
C GLY A 7 2.21 22.31 -13.94
N GLY A 8 1.19 22.63 -14.74
CA GLY A 8 -0.11 21.93 -14.71
C GLY A 8 -0.02 20.45 -15.09
N ILE A 9 0.75 20.12 -16.14
CA ILE A 9 0.93 18.73 -16.59
C ILE A 9 1.65 17.87 -15.53
N GLY A 10 2.65 18.43 -14.84
CA GLY A 10 3.36 17.73 -13.77
C GLY A 10 2.47 17.46 -12.54
N VAL A 11 1.62 18.42 -12.16
CA VAL A 11 0.66 18.29 -11.06
C VAL A 11 -0.39 17.23 -11.38
N GLU A 12 -0.93 17.23 -12.60
CA GLU A 12 -1.95 16.26 -13.01
C GLU A 12 -1.39 14.83 -13.05
N ARG A 13 -0.15 14.65 -13.57
CA ARG A 13 0.55 13.36 -13.57
C ARG A 13 0.82 12.86 -12.16
N ARG A 14 1.24 13.74 -11.24
CA ARG A 14 1.44 13.38 -9.83
C ARG A 14 0.12 12.97 -9.18
N ARG A 15 -0.96 13.72 -9.40
CA ARG A 15 -2.28 13.38 -8.86
C ARG A 15 -2.76 12.01 -9.33
N TYR A 16 -2.69 11.77 -10.63
CA TYR A 16 -3.04 10.47 -11.22
C TYR A 16 -2.18 9.35 -10.64
N ALA A 17 -0.87 9.57 -10.53
CA ALA A 17 0.06 8.62 -9.92
C ALA A 17 -0.32 8.27 -8.47
N VAL A 18 -0.64 9.28 -7.67
CA VAL A 18 -1.08 9.09 -6.28
C VAL A 18 -2.37 8.29 -6.24
N GLU A 19 -3.38 8.64 -7.04
CA GLU A 19 -4.68 7.96 -7.02
C GLU A 19 -4.57 6.48 -7.41
N GLU A 20 -3.80 6.14 -8.44
CA GLU A 20 -3.58 4.75 -8.84
C GLU A 20 -2.83 3.95 -7.77
N ILE A 21 -1.80 4.53 -7.15
CA ILE A 21 -1.06 3.87 -6.09
C ILE A 21 -1.94 3.65 -4.85
N ARG A 22 -2.72 4.67 -4.44
CA ARG A 22 -3.69 4.54 -3.33
C ARG A 22 -4.69 3.42 -3.60
N PHE A 23 -5.20 3.34 -4.83
CA PHE A 23 -6.12 2.28 -5.22
C PHE A 23 -5.49 0.89 -5.13
N ALA A 24 -4.27 0.72 -5.66
CA ALA A 24 -3.55 -0.56 -5.60
C ALA A 24 -3.25 -0.99 -4.15
N LEU A 25 -2.79 -0.06 -3.31
CA LEU A 25 -2.52 -0.31 -1.89
C LEU A 25 -3.79 -0.70 -1.12
N ALA A 26 -4.90 0.01 -1.35
CA ALA A 26 -6.17 -0.29 -0.71
C ALA A 26 -6.68 -1.69 -1.10
N ARG A 27 -6.53 -2.07 -2.37
CA ARG A 27 -6.88 -3.43 -2.83
C ARG A 27 -6.00 -4.48 -2.19
N LEU A 28 -4.69 -4.28 -2.14
CA LEU A 28 -3.77 -5.22 -1.49
C LEU A 28 -4.12 -5.43 -0.01
N TYR A 29 -4.31 -4.33 0.74
CA TYR A 29 -4.70 -4.42 2.15
C TYR A 29 -6.03 -5.18 2.34
N ARG A 30 -7.05 -4.87 1.51
CA ARG A 30 -8.33 -5.59 1.53
C ARG A 30 -8.18 -7.07 1.17
N GLY A 31 -7.25 -7.40 0.26
CA GLY A 31 -6.89 -8.78 -0.05
C GLY A 31 -6.40 -9.55 1.17
N PHE A 32 -5.48 -8.99 1.94
CA PHE A 32 -5.03 -9.58 3.20
C PHE A 32 -6.17 -9.70 4.23
N VAL A 33 -7.04 -8.70 4.35
CA VAL A 33 -8.19 -8.77 5.25
C VAL A 33 -9.17 -9.87 4.82
N SER A 34 -9.40 -10.02 3.52
CA SER A 34 -10.28 -11.07 2.97
C SER A 34 -9.69 -12.47 3.18
N TRP A 35 -8.39 -12.64 2.93
CA TRP A 35 -7.68 -13.90 3.16
C TRP A 35 -7.63 -14.28 4.64
N THR A 36 -7.62 -13.30 5.55
CA THR A 36 -7.61 -13.56 7.01
C THR A 36 -8.98 -13.45 7.66
N SER A 37 -10.04 -13.38 6.86
CA SER A 37 -11.40 -13.23 7.35
C SER A 37 -11.80 -14.43 8.22
N MET A 38 -12.35 -14.14 9.39
CA MET A 38 -12.91 -15.16 10.29
C MET A 38 -14.36 -15.54 9.94
N TYR A 39 -14.94 -14.91 8.91
CA TYR A 39 -16.32 -15.14 8.50
C TYR A 39 -16.38 -16.13 7.33
N GLY A 40 -17.20 -17.17 7.50
CA GLY A 40 -17.33 -18.30 6.59
C GLY A 40 -16.55 -19.52 7.09
N GLU A 41 -17.12 -20.71 6.90
CA GLU A 41 -16.33 -21.95 6.84
C GLU A 41 -15.71 -21.94 5.44
N LEU A 42 -14.41 -21.67 5.38
CA LEU A 42 -13.70 -21.65 4.10
C LEU A 42 -13.10 -23.01 3.89
N ASP A 43 -13.39 -23.60 2.75
CA ASP A 43 -12.67 -24.79 2.33
C ASP A 43 -11.25 -24.44 1.87
N GLU A 44 -10.43 -25.48 1.66
CA GLU A 44 -9.04 -25.32 1.21
C GLU A 44 -8.92 -24.68 -0.19
N ALA A 45 -9.98 -24.75 -1.01
CA ALA A 45 -9.98 -24.14 -2.34
C ALA A 45 -10.21 -22.62 -2.24
N GLU A 46 -11.14 -22.18 -1.40
CA GLU A 46 -11.40 -20.75 -1.14
C GLU A 46 -10.23 -20.07 -0.44
N GLU A 47 -9.55 -20.74 0.50
CA GLU A 47 -8.30 -20.24 1.09
C GLU A 47 -7.24 -19.99 0.02
N ARG A 48 -7.03 -20.98 -0.85
CA ARG A 48 -6.03 -20.94 -1.91
C ARG A 48 -6.32 -19.81 -2.89
N GLU A 49 -7.58 -19.65 -3.30
CA GLU A 49 -8.00 -18.55 -4.19
C GLU A 49 -7.67 -17.19 -3.56
N ARG A 50 -7.96 -17.01 -2.27
CA ARG A 50 -7.67 -15.75 -1.57
C ARG A 50 -6.17 -15.50 -1.42
N ARG A 51 -5.39 -16.55 -1.18
CA ARG A 51 -3.92 -16.47 -1.15
C ARG A 51 -3.34 -16.07 -2.51
N GLU A 52 -3.78 -16.72 -3.58
CA GLU A 52 -3.38 -16.39 -4.95
C GLU A 52 -3.81 -14.97 -5.33
N ARG A 53 -4.98 -14.53 -4.84
CA ARG A 53 -5.43 -13.16 -5.02
C ARG A 53 -4.49 -12.14 -4.37
N VAL A 54 -3.95 -12.44 -3.19
CA VAL A 54 -2.92 -11.58 -2.55
C VAL A 54 -1.65 -11.52 -3.40
N ASP A 55 -1.21 -12.64 -3.99
CA ASP A 55 -0.04 -12.67 -4.87
C ASP A 55 -0.24 -11.80 -6.13
N GLN A 56 -1.40 -11.92 -6.78
CA GLN A 56 -1.76 -11.07 -7.91
C GLN A 56 -1.80 -9.58 -7.53
N LEU A 57 -2.24 -9.25 -6.31
CA LEU A 57 -2.30 -7.88 -5.83
C LEU A 57 -0.91 -7.32 -5.50
N LEU A 58 0.01 -8.14 -4.99
CA LEU A 58 1.41 -7.76 -4.78
C LEU A 58 2.10 -7.44 -6.10
N GLU A 59 1.88 -8.27 -7.11
CA GLU A 59 2.40 -8.04 -8.46
C GLU A 59 1.76 -6.79 -9.08
N GLY A 60 0.44 -6.67 -8.98
CA GLY A 60 -0.32 -5.52 -9.46
C GLY A 60 0.16 -4.22 -8.84
N LEU A 61 0.40 -4.18 -7.53
CA LEU A 61 0.99 -3.02 -6.85
C LEU A 61 2.36 -2.68 -7.43
N SER A 62 3.22 -3.66 -7.66
CA SER A 62 4.56 -3.41 -8.21
C SER A 62 4.49 -2.82 -9.62
N ARG A 63 3.61 -3.37 -10.48
CA ARG A 63 3.36 -2.89 -11.85
C ARG A 63 2.78 -1.47 -11.88
N SER A 64 1.90 -1.14 -10.94
CA SER A 64 1.37 0.22 -10.78
C SER A 64 2.44 1.16 -10.22
N TYR A 65 3.18 0.76 -9.19
CA TYR A 65 4.11 1.64 -8.48
C TYR A 65 5.30 2.08 -9.34
N LEU A 66 6.01 1.14 -9.97
CA LEU A 66 7.29 1.42 -10.66
C LEU A 66 7.24 2.59 -11.66
N PRO A 67 6.32 2.61 -12.64
CA PRO A 67 6.22 3.73 -13.58
C PRO A 67 5.75 5.06 -12.96
N ARG A 68 5.15 5.03 -11.77
CA ARG A 68 4.59 6.22 -11.12
C ARG A 68 5.47 6.77 -9.99
N SER A 69 6.44 5.99 -9.50
CA SER A 69 7.33 6.39 -8.42
C SER A 69 8.14 7.65 -8.75
N MET A 70 8.50 7.85 -10.01
CA MET A 70 9.23 9.04 -10.48
C MET A 70 8.51 10.38 -10.21
N TRP A 71 7.19 10.35 -9.98
CA TRP A 71 6.38 11.54 -9.72
C TRP A 71 6.19 11.84 -8.23
N LEU A 72 6.67 10.96 -7.35
CA LEU A 72 6.54 11.06 -5.90
C LEU A 72 7.85 11.55 -5.26
N ALA A 73 7.74 12.16 -4.08
CA ALA A 73 8.88 12.46 -3.24
C ALA A 73 9.53 11.18 -2.69
N ASP A 74 10.83 11.29 -2.40
CA ASP A 74 11.67 10.20 -1.90
C ASP A 74 11.10 9.60 -0.61
N GLU A 75 10.66 10.44 0.34
CA GLU A 75 10.08 9.96 1.60
C GLU A 75 8.75 9.22 1.41
N THR A 76 7.99 9.55 0.36
CA THR A 76 6.76 8.82 0.01
C THR A 76 7.10 7.46 -0.60
N ARG A 77 8.11 7.42 -1.48
CA ARG A 77 8.61 6.16 -2.08
C ARG A 77 9.09 5.19 -1.01
N GLU A 78 9.91 5.66 -0.06
CA GLU A 78 10.42 4.84 1.04
C GLU A 78 9.29 4.18 1.85
N LYS A 79 8.22 4.92 2.15
CA LYS A 79 7.06 4.38 2.88
C LYS A 79 6.30 3.33 2.08
N ILE A 80 6.13 3.56 0.77
CA ILE A 80 5.47 2.60 -0.13
C ILE A 80 6.30 1.31 -0.24
N GLU A 81 7.62 1.45 -0.35
CA GLU A 81 8.56 0.33 -0.42
C GLU A 81 8.58 -0.47 0.88
N ASP A 82 8.62 0.19 2.03
CA ASP A 82 8.50 -0.45 3.35
C ASP A 82 7.16 -1.20 3.49
N PHE A 83 6.04 -0.59 3.07
CA PHE A 83 4.74 -1.28 3.06
C PHE A 83 4.75 -2.51 2.15
N THR A 84 5.35 -2.39 0.96
CA THR A 84 5.44 -3.48 -0.03
C THR A 84 6.29 -4.63 0.51
N GLN A 85 7.42 -4.32 1.14
CA GLN A 85 8.30 -5.28 1.77
C GLN A 85 7.61 -6.00 2.93
N LYS A 86 6.98 -5.25 3.86
CA LYS A 86 6.18 -5.83 4.95
C LYS A 86 5.06 -6.71 4.45
N SER A 87 4.44 -6.36 3.32
CA SER A 87 3.38 -7.16 2.70
C SER A 87 3.92 -8.49 2.17
N ARG A 88 5.08 -8.50 1.50
CA ARG A 88 5.73 -9.74 1.02
C ARG A 88 6.13 -10.65 2.17
N GLU A 89 6.77 -10.10 3.20
CA GLU A 89 7.17 -10.83 4.40
C GLU A 89 5.95 -11.41 5.13
N LEU A 90 4.87 -10.63 5.23
CA LEU A 90 3.65 -11.10 5.85
C LEU A 90 3.02 -12.23 5.01
N ARG A 91 2.92 -12.10 3.69
CA ARG A 91 2.43 -13.17 2.82
C ARG A 91 3.18 -14.47 3.05
N ALA A 92 4.51 -14.43 3.06
CA ALA A 92 5.35 -15.60 3.29
C ALA A 92 5.09 -16.22 4.67
N LEU A 93 5.07 -15.39 5.72
CA LEU A 93 4.82 -15.83 7.09
C LEU A 93 3.44 -16.49 7.24
N LEU A 94 2.39 -15.87 6.68
CA LEU A 94 1.04 -16.41 6.78
C LEU A 94 0.90 -17.72 6.00
N SER A 95 1.53 -17.84 4.83
CA SER A 95 1.53 -19.08 4.05
C SER A 95 2.17 -20.22 4.83
N ALA A 96 3.35 -19.98 5.44
CA ALA A 96 4.03 -20.97 6.26
C ALA A 96 3.19 -21.39 7.48
N GLU A 97 2.48 -20.45 8.11
CA GLU A 97 1.60 -20.77 9.25
C GLU A 97 0.39 -21.63 8.84
N VAL A 98 -0.19 -21.37 7.66
CA VAL A 98 -1.25 -22.19 7.08
C VAL A 98 -0.74 -23.59 6.76
N GLU A 99 0.44 -23.72 6.15
CA GLU A 99 1.08 -25.00 5.84
C GLU A 99 1.39 -25.82 7.10
N GLU A 100 1.85 -25.17 8.18
CA GLU A 100 2.20 -25.84 9.44
C GLU A 100 0.96 -26.31 10.23
N LYS A 101 -0.09 -25.49 10.30
CA LYS A 101 -1.19 -25.67 11.27
C LYS A 101 -2.55 -25.94 10.65
N GLY A 102 -2.67 -25.75 9.33
CA GLY A 102 -3.95 -25.65 8.65
C GLY A 102 -4.59 -24.26 8.83
N TYR A 103 -5.33 -23.84 7.80
CA TYR A 103 -5.91 -22.50 7.73
C TYR A 103 -6.86 -22.18 8.89
N GLU A 104 -7.73 -23.11 9.26
CA GLU A 104 -8.71 -22.93 10.35
C GLU A 104 -8.05 -22.60 11.70
N ARG A 105 -6.88 -23.21 11.99
CA ARG A 105 -6.13 -22.94 13.22
C ARG A 105 -5.31 -21.65 13.11
N ALA A 106 -4.82 -21.32 11.91
CA ALA A 106 -3.99 -20.14 11.66
C ALA A 106 -4.78 -18.82 11.61
N ARG A 107 -6.01 -18.81 11.05
CA ARG A 107 -6.75 -17.61 10.62
C ARG A 107 -6.86 -16.49 11.68
N LYS A 108 -7.12 -16.86 12.96
CA LYS A 108 -7.23 -15.88 14.05
C LYS A 108 -5.90 -15.18 14.34
N GLY A 109 -4.79 -15.90 14.27
CA GLY A 109 -3.45 -15.34 14.37
C GLY A 109 -3.10 -14.48 13.17
N MET A 110 -3.48 -14.93 11.97
CA MET A 110 -3.25 -14.23 10.71
C MET A 110 -3.90 -12.83 10.71
N SER A 111 -5.18 -12.73 11.08
CA SER A 111 -5.92 -11.45 11.12
C SER A 111 -5.27 -10.42 12.07
N ARG A 112 -4.84 -10.87 13.26
CA ARG A 112 -4.12 -10.03 14.22
C ARG A 112 -2.79 -9.53 13.64
N ARG A 113 -2.05 -10.38 12.94
CA ARG A 113 -0.76 -10.01 12.31
C ARG A 113 -0.95 -9.01 11.16
N VAL A 114 -1.97 -9.19 10.32
CA VAL A 114 -2.33 -8.21 9.28
C VAL A 114 -2.61 -6.85 9.91
N SER A 115 -3.45 -6.80 10.92
CA SER A 115 -3.80 -5.55 11.62
C SER A 115 -2.58 -4.88 12.26
N LYS A 116 -1.71 -5.67 12.91
CA LYS A 116 -0.52 -5.17 13.61
C LYS A 116 0.60 -4.72 12.67
N LYS A 117 0.86 -5.46 11.59
CA LYS A 117 1.97 -5.18 10.67
C LYS A 117 1.58 -4.22 9.56
N LEU A 118 0.46 -4.45 8.88
CA LEU A 118 0.05 -3.65 7.72
C LEU A 118 -0.82 -2.44 8.09
N GLY A 119 -1.56 -2.50 9.20
CA GLY A 119 -2.41 -1.38 9.62
C GLY A 119 -1.64 -0.07 9.79
N PRO A 120 -0.56 -0.02 10.61
CA PRO A 120 0.26 1.17 10.78
C PRO A 120 0.95 1.62 9.48
N ALA A 121 1.53 0.67 8.74
CA ALA A 121 2.24 0.97 7.49
C ALA A 121 1.28 1.57 6.44
N LYS A 122 0.06 1.02 6.32
CA LYS A 122 -0.99 1.58 5.45
C LYS A 122 -1.29 3.04 5.81
N LYS A 123 -1.47 3.34 7.10
CA LYS A 123 -1.75 4.72 7.55
C LYS A 123 -0.60 5.67 7.19
N GLN A 124 0.64 5.24 7.38
CA GLN A 124 1.82 6.04 7.04
C GLN A 124 1.89 6.35 5.54
N VAL A 125 1.60 5.36 4.69
CA VAL A 125 1.56 5.54 3.24
C VAL A 125 0.40 6.44 2.81
N ASP A 126 -0.80 6.23 3.37
CA ASP A 126 -1.96 7.09 3.08
C ASP A 126 -1.67 8.57 3.41
N SER A 127 -1.07 8.84 4.58
CA SER A 127 -0.68 10.20 4.96
C SER A 127 0.43 10.80 4.09
N ALA A 128 1.37 9.97 3.61
CA ALA A 128 2.40 10.43 2.68
C ALA A 128 1.80 10.81 1.33
N LEU A 129 0.92 9.96 0.80
CA LEU A 129 0.20 10.20 -0.45
C LEU A 129 -0.74 11.41 -0.37
N GLU A 130 -1.35 11.68 0.80
CA GLU A 130 -2.11 12.91 1.03
C GLU A 130 -1.21 14.16 1.02
N THR A 131 0.02 14.03 1.52
CA THR A 131 1.01 15.11 1.49
C THR A 131 1.44 15.43 0.04
N GLU A 132 1.59 14.42 -0.82
CA GLU A 132 1.87 14.61 -2.26
C GLU A 132 0.79 15.46 -2.96
N LEU A 133 -0.48 15.25 -2.58
CA LEU A 133 -1.63 15.97 -3.16
C LEU A 133 -1.78 17.39 -2.62
N SER A 134 -1.30 17.65 -1.41
CA SER A 134 -1.40 18.97 -0.77
C SER A 134 -0.42 20.00 -1.34
N GLY A 135 0.46 19.58 -2.28
CA GLY A 135 1.51 20.42 -2.85
C GLY A 135 2.61 20.75 -1.83
N PRO A 136 3.70 21.44 -2.25
CA PRO A 136 4.69 21.91 -1.30
C PRO A 136 4.00 22.81 -0.27
N ARG A 137 4.09 22.44 1.01
CA ARG A 137 3.66 23.32 2.11
C ARG A 137 4.29 24.69 1.87
N PRO A 138 3.53 25.80 1.94
CA PRO A 138 4.14 27.12 1.90
C PRO A 138 5.21 27.16 2.98
N SER A 139 6.48 27.22 2.57
CA SER A 139 7.58 27.38 3.49
C SER A 139 7.29 28.65 4.28
N GLY A 140 7.02 28.51 5.57
CA GLY A 140 6.72 29.63 6.46
C GLY A 140 7.75 30.72 6.21
N TRP A 141 7.27 31.91 5.85
CA TRP A 141 8.09 33.09 5.66
C TRP A 141 8.97 33.29 6.89
N ARG A 142 10.26 32.90 6.81
CA ARG A 142 11.27 33.44 7.71
C ARG A 142 11.48 34.88 7.28
N ILE A 143 10.69 35.77 7.87
CA ILE A 143 10.99 37.19 7.91
C ILE A 143 12.35 37.31 8.60
N ARG A 144 13.41 37.44 7.80
CA ARG A 144 14.69 37.97 8.28
C ARG A 144 14.44 39.43 8.61
N ARG A 145 14.22 39.73 9.90
CA ARG A 145 14.39 41.11 10.38
C ARG A 145 15.89 41.42 10.35
N LYS A 146 16.22 42.51 9.66
CA LYS A 146 17.50 43.21 9.79
C LYS A 146 17.67 43.75 11.19
#